data_AF-A0A0H3HZS9-F1
#
_entry.id   AF-A0A0H3HZS9-F1
#
_cell.length_a   1.000
_cell.length_b   1.000
_cell.length_c   1.000
_cell.angle_alpha   90.00
_cell.angle_beta   90.00
_cell.angle_gamma   90.00
#
_symmetry.space_group_name_H-M   'P 1'
#
loop_
_entity.id
_entity.type
_entity.pdbx_description
1 polymer ?
#
loop_
_entity_poly.entity_id
_entity_poly.type
_entity_poly.pdbx_seq_one_letter_code
_entity_poly.pdbx_strand_id
1 'polypeptide(L)' 'MDEVLGYRLFNVQLARKNEISPSLLSLVFSGSEVAQMKSEHRGHHPVTIE' A
#
# COMPACT_ATOMS: atom_id res chain seq x y z
N MET A 1 13.67 12.82 20.56
CA MET A 1 12.80 13.52 19.60
C MET A 1 11.90 12.45 19.04
N ASP A 2 10.61 12.54 19.34
CA ASP A 2 9.61 11.56 18.93
C ASP A 2 9.45 11.67 17.40
N GLU A 3 9.86 10.62 16.69
CA GLU A 3 9.78 10.56 15.24
C GLU A 3 8.30 10.39 14.88
N VAL A 4 7.59 11.52 14.81
CA VAL A 4 6.20 11.56 14.37
C VAL A 4 6.19 10.94 12.97
N LEU A 5 5.75 9.69 12.88
CA LEU A 5 5.54 8.98 11.63
C LEU A 5 4.56 9.81 10.80
N GLY A 6 5.12 10.67 9.94
CA GLY A 6 4.35 11.53 9.07
C GLY A 6 3.55 10.66 8.12
N TYR A 7 2.23 10.81 8.13
CA TYR A 7 1.39 10.14 7.16
C TYR A 7 1.77 10.61 5.76
N ARG A 8 2.18 9.67 4.89
CA ARG A 8 2.47 9.94 3.49
C ARG A 8 1.32 9.44 2.63
N LEU A 9 0.66 10.38 1.94
CA LEU A 9 -0.36 10.06 0.95
C LEU A 9 0.33 9.70 -0.36
N PHE A 10 -0.22 8.69 -1.06
CA PHE A 10 0.25 8.27 -2.37
C PHE A 10 -0.92 8.33 -3.35
N ASN A 11 -0.72 8.92 -4.53
CA ASN A 11 -1.70 8.77 -5.60
C ASN A 11 -1.52 7.41 -6.24
N VAL A 12 -2.57 6.61 -6.18
CA VAL A 12 -2.58 5.25 -6.70
C VAL A 12 -3.76 5.08 -7.64
N GLN A 13 -3.57 4.23 -8.65
CA GLN A 13 -4.60 3.84 -9.60
C GLN A 13 -5.02 2.39 -9.30
N LEU A 14 -6.32 2.15 -9.23
CA LEU A 14 -6.85 0.80 -9.06
C LEU A 14 -6.59 -0.02 -10.33
N ALA A 15 -5.74 -1.04 -10.22
CA ALA A 15 -5.38 -1.92 -11.33
C ALA A 15 -6.30 -3.14 -11.44
N ARG A 16 -6.73 -3.70 -10.30
CA ARG A 16 -7.64 -4.86 -10.26
C ARG A 16 -8.53 -4.81 -9.03
N LYS A 17 -9.80 -5.16 -9.20
CA LYS A 17 -10.75 -5.45 -8.12
C LYS A 17 -11.28 -6.86 -8.30
N ASN A 18 -11.26 -7.65 -7.24
CA ASN A 18 -11.77 -9.01 -7.23
C ASN A 18 -12.63 -9.22 -5.99
N GLU A 19 -13.79 -9.84 -6.14
CA GLU A 19 -14.69 -10.15 -5.03
C GLU A 19 -14.38 -11.57 -4.57
N ILE A 20 -13.79 -11.69 -3.38
CA ILE A 20 -13.37 -12.98 -2.82
C ILE A 20 -14.56 -13.61 -2.06
N SER A 21 -15.33 -12.77 -1.37
CA SER A 21 -16.59 -13.15 -0.72
C SER A 21 -17.51 -11.92 -0.63
N PRO A 22 -18.80 -12.08 -0.25
CA PRO A 22 -19.72 -10.95 -0.10
C PRO A 22 -19.23 -9.86 0.87
N SER A 23 -18.33 -10.20 1.78
CA SER A 23 -17.75 -9.28 2.76
C SER A 23 -16.27 -8.99 2.51
N LEU A 24 -15.65 -9.56 1.46
CA LEU A 24 -14.22 -9.44 1.23
C LEU A 24 -13.90 -9.13 -0.23
N LEU A 25 -13.18 -8.03 -0.42
CA LEU A 25 -12.67 -7.58 -1.71
C LEU A 25 -11.14 -7.62 -1.71
N SER A 26 -10.55 -8.12 -2.80
CA SER A 26 -9.14 -8.00 -3.10
C SER A 26 -8.93 -6.89 -4.11
N LEU A 27 -8.16 -5.85 -3.72
CA LEU A 27 -7.85 -4.70 -4.56
C LEU A 27 -6.35 -4.65 -4.82
N VAL A 28 -5.96 -4.53 -6.09
CA VAL A 28 -4.58 -4.31 -6.50
C VAL A 28 -4.47 -2.88 -6.99
N PHE A 29 -3.58 -2.12 -6.39
CA PHE A 29 -3.27 -0.74 -6.78
C PHE A 29 -1.91 -0.67 -7.48
N SER A 30 -1.78 0.25 -8.42
CA SER A 30 -0.59 0.52 -9.20
C SER A 30 -0.35 2.03 -9.30
N GLY A 31 0.82 2.44 -9.79
CA GLY A 31 1.19 3.85 -9.93
C GLY A 31 2.67 4.06 -9.63
N SER A 32 3.24 5.13 -10.18
CA SER A 32 4.67 5.45 -9.99
C SER A 32 5.05 5.63 -8.52
N GLU A 33 4.11 6.10 -7.69
CA GLU A 33 4.31 6.30 -6.26
C GLU A 33 4.29 4.97 -5.47
N VAL A 34 3.49 3.98 -5.91
CA VAL A 34 3.43 2.64 -5.29
C VAL A 34 4.75 1.88 -5.45
N ALA A 35 5.42 2.04 -6.59
CA ALA A 35 6.73 1.44 -6.84
C ALA A 35 7.82 1.99 -5.89
N GLN A 36 7.69 3.26 -5.52
CA GLN A 36 8.59 3.92 -4.55
C GLN A 36 8.31 3.44 -3.13
N MET A 37 7.03 3.22 -2.78
CA MET A 37 6.64 2.66 -1.48
C MET A 37 7.36 1.34 -1.17
N LYS A 38 7.44 0.42 -2.16
CA LYS A 38 8.15 -0.87 -1.98
C LYS A 38 9.68 -0.74 -1.91
N SER A 39 10.24 0.34 -2.44
CA SER A 39 11.70 0.54 -2.51
C SER A 39 12.24 1.23 -1.26
N GLU A 40 11.45 2.09 -0.61
CA GLU A 40 11.83 2.80 0.63
C GLU A 40 11.81 1.87 1.86
N HIS A 41 10.98 0.80 1.83
CA HIS A 41 10.92 -0.22 2.89
C HIS A 41 11.91 -1.38 2.72
N ARG A 42 12.87 -1.32 1.80
CA ARG A 42 13.90 -2.39 1.64
C ARG A 42 14.89 -2.51 2.82
N GLY A 43 14.68 -1.77 3.91
CA GLY A 43 15.35 -1.94 5.20
C GLY A 43 14.43 -2.33 6.37
N HIS A 44 13.11 -2.24 6.26
CA HIS A 44 12.18 -2.53 7.36
C HIS A 44 10.97 -3.33 6.84
N HIS A 45 10.72 -4.47 7.49
CA HIS A 45 9.80 -5.54 7.10
C HIS A 45 8.50 -5.06 6.42
N PRO A 46 8.03 -5.79 5.38
CA PRO A 46 6.78 -5.46 4.71
C PRO A 46 5.62 -5.56 5.71
N VAL A 47 4.93 -4.44 5.96
CA VAL A 47 3.68 -4.42 6.71
C VAL A 47 2.58 -4.94 5.78
N THR A 48 2.11 -6.15 6.05
CA THR A 48 0.85 -6.65 5.51
C THR A 48 -0.26 -5.95 6.28
N ILE A 49 -1.12 -5.18 5.59
CA ILE A 49 -2.37 -4.73 6.18
C ILE A 49 -3.34 -5.91 6.03
N GLU A 50 -3.57 -6.63 7.13
CA GLU A 50 -4.64 -7.64 7.28
C GLU A 50 -6.00 -6.97 7.56
#